data_AF-A0A536BPH3-F1
#
_entry.id   AF-A0A536BPH3-F1
#
_cell.length_a   1.000
_cell.length_b   1.000
_cell.length_c   1.000
_cell.angle_alpha   90.00
_cell.angle_beta   90.00
_cell.angle_gamma   90.00
#
_symmetry.space_group_name_H-M   'P 1'
#
loop_
_entity.id
_entity.type
_entity.pdbx_description
1 polymer ?
#
loop_
_entity_poly.entity_id
_entity_poly.type
_entity_poly.pdbx_seq_one_letter_code
_entity_poly.pdbx_strand_id
1 'polypeptide(L)'
;MKPIARADRMMPALRRALPWNVVVPVVFVLVSGWNLLDGLLDPRYFGAHAVIYTDAARAWLTGGDPWRVGPPNVIFAGPPPMLIPFVPFIGLPVDVTRVVWIGGTAMLAIWMLRRLRLPAYWLAFPPLFLAIELGHIEVVILWLVVFGGLARGLAALIKPYASLALLAERRWHALALGLVVFLATLPILPWRLFIDDIPLISETIVRQNYGDSALGNPLLAGAAFIALASLGLRRGLWLAAPLLWPYPQPIYKVLSVPMLSPLIAVFWAVPVPGATLAGVICEAVLLQVARRRPIPAWLRLGLGPAAQWPSDRQLDPDRIPEPAPVQGFSSASAANARR
;
A
#
# COMPACT_ATOMS: atom_id res chain seq x y z
N MET A 1 1.09 53.06 24.30
CA MET A 1 1.84 52.09 23.46
C MET A 1 1.05 50.80 23.33
N LYS A 2 0.46 50.52 22.16
CA LYS A 2 -0.21 49.24 21.83
C LYS A 2 0.23 48.79 20.43
N PRO A 3 1.19 47.85 20.34
CA PRO A 3 1.23 46.98 19.18
C PRO A 3 1.68 45.56 19.59
N ILE A 4 0.78 44.76 20.18
CA ILE A 4 1.01 43.30 20.34
C ILE A 4 -0.17 42.49 19.78
N ALA A 5 -1.37 43.07 19.73
CA ALA A 5 -2.58 42.36 19.29
C ALA A 5 -2.68 42.05 17.77
N ARG A 6 -1.72 42.47 16.94
CA ARG A 6 -1.73 42.22 15.49
C ARG A 6 -0.94 40.98 15.06
N ALA A 7 0.04 40.53 15.84
CA ALA A 7 0.84 39.34 15.54
C ALA A 7 0.03 38.04 15.72
N ASP A 8 -0.85 37.98 16.73
CA ASP A 8 -1.69 36.81 17.00
C ASP A 8 -2.77 36.54 15.94
N ARG A 9 -3.13 37.53 15.12
CA ARG A 9 -4.12 37.35 14.04
C ARG A 9 -3.51 36.86 12.73
N MET A 10 -2.20 36.98 12.52
CA MET A 10 -1.50 36.46 11.33
C MET A 10 -1.00 35.01 11.51
N MET A 11 -0.82 34.55 12.76
CA MET A 11 -0.35 33.20 13.07
C MET A 11 -1.29 32.03 12.67
N PRO A 12 -2.63 32.17 12.56
CA PRO A 12 -3.49 31.09 12.06
C PRO A 12 -3.28 30.81 10.57
N ALA A 13 -2.93 31.82 9.76
CA ALA A 13 -2.74 31.66 8.32
C ALA A 13 -1.39 31.01 7.98
N LEU A 14 -0.32 31.39 8.69
CA LEU A 14 1.00 30.75 8.57
C LEU A 14 1.06 29.33 9.19
N ARG A 15 0.21 29.03 10.18
CA ARG A 15 0.01 27.64 10.66
C ARG A 15 -0.78 26.76 9.69
N ARG A 16 -1.50 27.33 8.71
CA ARG A 16 -2.35 26.58 7.75
C ARG A 16 -1.62 26.19 6.47
N ALA A 17 -0.50 26.82 6.13
CA ALA A 17 0.42 26.30 5.13
C ALA A 17 1.36 25.28 5.78
N LEU A 18 0.84 24.10 6.13
CA LEU A 18 1.68 22.98 6.57
C LEU A 18 2.71 22.68 5.47
N PRO A 19 4.03 22.65 5.76
CA PRO A 19 5.02 22.34 4.73
C PRO A 19 4.73 21.00 4.06
N TRP A 20 4.20 20.02 4.78
CA TRP A 20 3.90 18.70 4.23
C TRP A 20 2.79 18.68 3.18
N ASN A 21 1.79 19.57 3.26
CA ASN A 21 0.74 19.68 2.24
C ASN A 21 1.24 20.32 0.93
N VAL A 22 2.48 20.80 0.91
CA VAL A 22 3.16 21.33 -0.28
C VAL A 22 4.31 20.39 -0.69
N VAL A 23 5.18 20.03 0.24
CA VAL A 23 6.34 19.17 0.02
C VAL A 23 5.93 17.80 -0.52
N VAL A 24 4.96 17.14 0.11
CA VAL A 24 4.51 15.81 -0.34
C VAL A 24 3.98 15.84 -1.78
N PRO A 25 2.98 16.66 -2.14
CA PRO A 25 2.49 16.68 -3.51
C PRO A 25 3.56 17.12 -4.52
N VAL A 26 4.44 18.07 -4.18
CA VAL A 26 5.53 18.47 -5.09
C VAL A 26 6.46 17.30 -5.37
N VAL A 27 6.94 16.58 -4.35
CA VAL A 27 7.82 15.42 -4.52
C VAL A 27 7.10 14.32 -5.31
N PHE A 28 5.84 14.05 -4.99
CA PHE A 28 5.02 13.05 -5.66
C PHE A 28 4.85 13.36 -7.15
N VAL A 29 4.48 14.60 -7.49
CA VAL A 29 4.28 15.03 -8.88
C VAL A 29 5.60 15.03 -9.66
N LEU A 30 6.71 15.47 -9.06
CA LEU A 30 8.00 15.48 -9.74
C LEU A 30 8.47 14.06 -10.09
N VAL A 31 8.40 13.12 -9.14
CA VAL A 31 8.88 11.75 -9.38
C VAL A 31 7.90 10.95 -10.24
N SER A 32 6.60 11.01 -9.95
CA SER A 32 5.59 10.32 -10.77
C SER A 32 5.49 10.91 -12.17
N GLY A 33 5.63 12.24 -12.30
CA GLY A 33 5.70 12.90 -13.60
C GLY A 33 6.92 12.46 -14.41
N TRP A 34 8.07 12.27 -13.76
CA TRP A 34 9.24 11.69 -14.42
C TRP A 34 8.97 10.26 -14.92
N ASN A 35 8.43 9.38 -14.07
CA ASN A 35 8.08 8.00 -14.46
C ASN A 35 7.05 7.97 -15.60
N LEU A 36 6.07 8.87 -15.58
CA LEU A 36 5.07 9.01 -16.64
C LEU A 36 5.73 9.38 -17.96
N LEU A 37 6.69 10.31 -17.96
CA LEU A 37 7.43 10.69 -19.16
C LEU A 37 8.21 9.50 -19.72
N ASP A 38 8.88 8.71 -18.87
CA ASP A 38 9.57 7.48 -19.30
C ASP A 38 8.58 6.47 -19.91
N GLY A 39 7.40 6.29 -19.31
CA GLY A 39 6.34 5.43 -19.83
C GLY A 39 5.75 5.91 -21.16
N LEU A 40 5.63 7.23 -21.38
CA LEU A 40 5.15 7.80 -22.64
C LEU A 40 6.11 7.55 -23.82
N LEU A 41 7.40 7.32 -23.55
CA LEU A 41 8.39 7.01 -24.58
C LEU A 41 8.32 5.53 -25.03
N ASP A 42 7.78 4.63 -24.21
CA ASP A 42 7.47 3.25 -24.59
C ASP A 42 6.04 2.86 -24.19
N PRO A 43 5.06 2.98 -25.09
CA PRO A 43 3.66 2.66 -24.80
C PRO A 43 3.43 1.22 -24.32
N ARG A 44 4.37 0.30 -24.55
CA ARG A 44 4.27 -1.10 -24.08
C ARG A 44 4.42 -1.20 -22.56
N TYR A 45 4.99 -0.17 -21.93
CA TYR A 45 5.13 -0.04 -20.48
C TYR A 45 3.77 -0.01 -19.77
N PHE A 46 2.79 0.69 -20.34
CA PHE A 46 1.47 0.80 -19.74
C PHE A 46 0.76 -0.55 -19.73
N GLY A 47 0.38 -0.99 -18.53
CA GLY A 47 -0.28 -2.27 -18.31
C GLY A 47 0.63 -3.48 -18.55
N ALA A 48 1.95 -3.30 -18.61
CA ALA A 48 2.89 -4.39 -18.88
C ALA A 48 2.70 -5.56 -17.91
N HIS A 49 2.52 -5.28 -16.61
CA HIS A 49 2.30 -6.34 -15.62
C HIS A 49 0.92 -7.00 -15.78
N ALA A 50 -0.13 -6.23 -16.09
CA ALA A 50 -1.45 -6.80 -16.38
C ALA A 50 -1.40 -7.80 -17.55
N VAL A 51 -0.66 -7.47 -18.61
CA VAL A 51 -0.47 -8.35 -19.77
C VAL A 51 0.35 -9.58 -19.40
N ILE A 52 1.54 -9.40 -18.80
CA ILE A 52 2.41 -10.52 -18.41
C ILE A 52 1.68 -11.49 -17.48
N TYR A 53 0.91 -10.99 -16.52
CA TYR A 53 0.23 -11.83 -15.52
C TYR A 53 -0.98 -12.55 -16.12
N THR A 54 -1.71 -11.92 -17.05
CA THR A 54 -2.79 -12.55 -17.80
C THR A 54 -2.28 -13.60 -18.77
N ASP A 55 -1.17 -13.33 -19.45
CA ASP A 55 -0.53 -14.28 -20.37
C ASP A 55 0.07 -15.47 -19.61
N ALA A 56 0.63 -15.26 -18.41
CA ALA A 56 1.11 -16.33 -17.52
C ALA A 56 -0.04 -17.23 -17.05
N ALA A 57 -1.18 -16.63 -16.68
CA ALA A 57 -2.39 -17.39 -16.35
C ALA A 57 -2.92 -18.17 -17.56
N ARG A 58 -2.86 -17.59 -18.77
CA ARG A 58 -3.21 -18.29 -20.01
C ARG A 58 -2.27 -19.47 -20.26
N ALA A 59 -0.97 -19.27 -20.14
CA ALA A 59 0.04 -20.31 -20.34
C ALA A 59 -0.20 -21.50 -19.41
N TRP A 60 -0.45 -21.26 -18.12
CA TRP A 60 -0.83 -22.31 -17.17
C TRP A 60 -2.03 -23.12 -17.65
N LEU A 61 -3.12 -22.44 -18.03
CA LEU A 61 -4.37 -23.11 -18.40
C LEU A 61 -4.28 -23.87 -19.72
N THR A 62 -3.35 -23.50 -20.61
CA THR A 62 -3.07 -24.22 -21.85
C THR A 62 -1.98 -25.29 -21.70
N GLY A 63 -1.52 -25.58 -20.47
CA GLY A 63 -0.50 -26.59 -20.19
C GLY A 63 0.95 -26.15 -20.46
N GLY A 64 1.18 -24.86 -20.68
CA GLY A 64 2.50 -24.25 -20.79
C GLY A 64 3.08 -23.81 -19.44
N ASP A 65 4.27 -23.20 -19.50
CA ASP A 65 5.01 -22.73 -18.32
C ASP A 65 4.79 -21.22 -18.07
N PRO A 66 4.13 -20.85 -16.95
CA PRO A 66 3.86 -19.44 -16.61
C PRO A 66 5.13 -18.62 -16.38
N TRP A 67 6.21 -19.21 -15.89
CA TRP A 67 7.45 -18.50 -15.53
C TRP A 67 8.37 -18.28 -16.75
N ARG A 68 7.94 -18.70 -17.94
CA ARG A 68 8.59 -18.36 -19.22
C ARG A 68 7.89 -17.21 -19.95
N VAL A 69 6.80 -16.69 -19.39
CA VAL A 69 6.01 -15.61 -20.00
C VAL A 69 6.59 -14.25 -19.66
N GLY A 70 6.88 -13.46 -20.69
CA GLY A 70 7.39 -12.11 -20.63
C GLY A 70 8.70 -11.95 -21.42
N PRO A 71 9.19 -10.72 -21.61
CA PRO A 71 10.50 -10.50 -22.22
C PRO A 71 11.62 -11.06 -21.33
N PRO A 72 12.83 -11.35 -21.86
CA PRO A 72 13.89 -12.06 -21.15
C PRO A 72 14.29 -11.48 -19.77
N ASN A 73 14.14 -10.17 -19.58
CA ASN A 73 14.47 -9.49 -18.32
C ASN A 73 13.25 -9.20 -17.43
N VAL A 74 12.03 -9.44 -17.91
CA VAL A 74 10.77 -9.11 -17.21
C VAL A 74 9.75 -10.24 -17.37
N ILE A 75 10.09 -11.44 -16.91
CA ILE A 75 9.15 -12.56 -16.86
C ILE A 75 8.21 -12.48 -15.65
N PHE A 76 7.13 -13.26 -15.70
CA PHE A 76 6.31 -13.53 -14.52
C PHE A 76 7.15 -14.20 -13.42
N ALA A 77 7.16 -13.59 -12.23
CA ALA A 77 7.92 -14.06 -11.07
C ALA A 77 7.06 -14.18 -9.80
N GLY A 78 5.74 -14.30 -9.99
CA GLY A 78 4.79 -14.47 -8.89
C GLY A 78 4.73 -15.92 -8.39
N PRO A 79 4.28 -16.15 -7.15
CA PRO A 79 3.96 -17.50 -6.69
C PRO A 79 2.74 -18.04 -7.44
N PRO A 80 2.52 -19.37 -7.52
CA PRO A 80 1.41 -19.95 -8.28
C PRO A 80 0.03 -19.35 -7.98
N PRO A 81 -0.36 -19.05 -6.73
CA PRO A 81 -1.67 -18.46 -6.44
C PRO A 81 -1.89 -17.09 -7.06
N MET A 82 -0.83 -16.39 -7.45
CA MET A 82 -0.91 -15.11 -8.15
C MET A 82 -1.46 -15.25 -9.57
N LEU A 83 -1.55 -16.45 -10.14
CA LEU A 83 -2.20 -16.70 -11.43
C LEU A 83 -3.74 -16.56 -11.33
N ILE A 84 -4.33 -16.95 -10.20
CA ILE A 84 -5.79 -17.05 -10.03
C ILE A 84 -6.52 -15.73 -10.34
N PRO A 85 -6.10 -14.56 -9.80
CA PRO A 85 -6.78 -13.30 -10.07
C PRO A 85 -6.81 -12.91 -11.55
N PHE A 86 -5.94 -13.47 -12.39
CA PHE A 86 -5.84 -13.13 -13.81
C PHE A 86 -6.61 -14.09 -14.72
N VAL A 87 -7.04 -15.24 -14.21
CA VAL A 87 -7.83 -16.24 -14.98
C VAL A 87 -9.08 -15.64 -15.65
N PRO A 88 -9.89 -14.78 -15.00
CA PRO A 88 -11.09 -14.22 -15.64
C PRO A 88 -10.80 -13.33 -16.86
N PHE A 89 -9.54 -12.92 -17.06
CA PHE A 89 -9.15 -11.95 -18.08
C PHE A 89 -8.42 -12.58 -19.28
N ILE A 90 -8.14 -13.90 -19.25
CA ILE A 90 -7.34 -14.57 -20.29
C ILE A 90 -7.93 -14.49 -21.70
N GLY A 91 -9.26 -14.35 -21.81
CA GLY A 91 -9.97 -14.25 -23.09
C GLY A 91 -10.06 -12.83 -23.64
N LEU A 92 -9.62 -11.82 -22.89
CA LEU A 92 -9.69 -10.43 -23.33
C LEU A 92 -8.54 -10.10 -24.30
N PRO A 93 -8.78 -9.25 -25.31
CA PRO A 93 -7.72 -8.65 -26.10
C PRO A 93 -6.72 -7.88 -25.21
N VAL A 94 -5.45 -7.86 -25.60
CA VAL A 94 -4.35 -7.25 -24.83
C VAL A 94 -4.67 -5.81 -24.40
N ASP A 95 -5.17 -4.98 -25.33
CA ASP A 95 -5.48 -3.58 -25.03
C ASP A 95 -6.66 -3.43 -24.08
N VAL A 96 -7.64 -4.33 -24.15
CA VAL A 96 -8.75 -4.37 -23.19
C VAL A 96 -8.25 -4.77 -21.81
N THR A 97 -7.38 -5.78 -21.72
CA THR A 97 -6.73 -6.18 -20.47
C THR A 97 -5.99 -5.01 -19.82
N ARG A 98 -5.19 -4.25 -20.60
CA ARG A 98 -4.50 -3.05 -20.10
C ARG A 98 -5.49 -2.03 -19.54
N VAL A 99 -6.52 -1.67 -20.30
CA VAL A 99 -7.51 -0.65 -19.89
C VAL A 99 -8.25 -1.09 -18.63
N VAL A 100 -8.68 -2.35 -18.55
CA VAL A 100 -9.40 -2.89 -17.40
C VAL A 100 -8.53 -2.86 -16.14
N TRP A 101 -7.27 -3.28 -16.22
CA TRP A 101 -6.40 -3.32 -15.04
C TRP A 101 -5.90 -1.93 -14.63
N ILE A 102 -5.49 -1.07 -15.57
CA ILE A 102 -5.07 0.30 -15.25
C ILE A 102 -6.26 1.09 -14.70
N GLY A 103 -7.39 1.09 -15.41
CA GLY A 103 -8.61 1.79 -14.99
C GLY A 103 -9.18 1.24 -13.68
N GLY A 104 -9.24 -0.08 -13.55
CA GLY A 104 -9.74 -0.76 -12.35
C GLY A 104 -8.88 -0.49 -11.12
N THR A 105 -7.54 -0.59 -11.24
CA THR A 105 -6.63 -0.26 -10.13
C THR A 105 -6.65 1.22 -9.80
N ALA A 106 -6.75 2.13 -10.78
CA ALA A 106 -6.92 3.57 -10.52
C ALA A 106 -8.20 3.87 -9.74
N MET A 107 -9.34 3.30 -10.17
CA MET A 107 -10.62 3.47 -9.48
C MET A 107 -10.58 2.89 -8.06
N LEU A 108 -9.97 1.72 -7.89
CA LEU A 108 -9.80 1.09 -6.58
C LEU A 108 -8.90 1.92 -5.67
N ALA A 109 -7.79 2.45 -6.18
CA ALA A 109 -6.91 3.36 -5.46
C ALA A 109 -7.65 4.62 -5.01
N ILE A 110 -8.38 5.29 -5.90
CA ILE A 110 -9.19 6.47 -5.55
C ILE A 110 -10.19 6.14 -4.44
N TRP A 111 -10.89 5.02 -4.56
CA TRP A 111 -11.83 4.56 -3.55
C TRP A 111 -11.15 4.31 -2.20
N MET A 112 -10.01 3.60 -2.18
CA MET A 112 -9.26 3.31 -0.96
C MET A 112 -8.72 4.57 -0.30
N LEU A 113 -8.10 5.48 -1.07
CA LEU A 113 -7.56 6.73 -0.54
C LEU A 113 -8.67 7.57 0.11
N ARG A 114 -9.86 7.64 -0.50
CA ARG A 114 -11.02 8.31 0.09
C ARG A 114 -11.45 7.64 1.41
N ARG A 115 -11.50 6.30 1.46
CA ARG A 115 -11.87 5.54 2.67
C ARG A 115 -10.83 5.69 3.79
N LEU A 116 -9.56 5.80 3.44
CA LEU A 116 -8.45 6.10 4.36
C LEU A 116 -8.35 7.59 4.73
N ARG A 117 -9.23 8.44 4.15
CA ARG A 117 -9.27 9.90 4.31
C ARG A 117 -7.94 10.57 3.96
N LEU A 118 -7.23 10.00 2.99
CA LEU A 118 -6.02 10.59 2.43
C LEU A 118 -6.39 11.65 1.38
N PRO A 119 -5.65 12.77 1.32
CA PRO A 119 -5.82 13.76 0.27
C PRO A 119 -5.61 13.17 -1.14
N ALA A 120 -6.31 13.71 -2.14
CA ALA A 120 -6.29 13.18 -3.51
C ALA A 120 -4.88 13.14 -4.14
N TYR A 121 -3.97 14.02 -3.73
CA TYR A 121 -2.59 14.02 -4.25
C TYR A 121 -1.82 12.74 -3.90
N TRP A 122 -2.28 11.91 -2.94
CA TRP A 122 -1.69 10.60 -2.67
C TRP A 122 -1.83 9.62 -3.84
N LEU A 123 -2.72 9.89 -4.79
CA LEU A 123 -2.78 9.12 -6.04
C LEU A 123 -1.48 9.24 -6.85
N ALA A 124 -0.77 10.37 -6.70
CA ALA A 124 0.54 10.61 -7.30
C ALA A 124 1.71 10.08 -6.44
N PHE A 125 1.45 9.34 -5.35
CA PHE A 125 2.52 8.67 -4.60
C PHE A 125 3.26 7.70 -5.54
N PRO A 126 4.56 7.87 -5.82
CA PRO A 126 5.20 7.18 -6.95
C PRO A 126 5.05 5.65 -6.96
N PRO A 127 5.16 4.93 -5.83
CA PRO A 127 4.87 3.49 -5.80
C PRO A 127 3.43 3.14 -6.17
N LEU A 128 2.44 3.93 -5.72
CA LEU A 128 1.03 3.71 -6.04
C LEU A 128 0.74 4.05 -7.50
N PHE A 129 1.27 5.17 -7.96
CA PHE A 129 1.12 5.61 -9.34
C PHE A 129 1.72 4.59 -10.32
N LEU A 130 2.96 4.14 -10.05
CA LEU A 130 3.62 3.08 -10.80
C LEU A 130 2.81 1.77 -10.81
N ALA A 131 2.24 1.38 -9.66
CA ALA A 131 1.39 0.20 -9.60
C ALA A 131 0.14 0.33 -10.49
N ILE A 132 -0.45 1.53 -10.60
CA ILE A 132 -1.59 1.80 -11.48
C ILE A 132 -1.16 1.76 -12.95
N GLU A 133 -0.08 2.45 -13.32
CA GLU A 133 0.43 2.50 -14.69
C GLU A 133 0.74 1.12 -15.25
N LEU A 134 1.35 0.25 -14.43
CA LEU A 134 1.66 -1.12 -14.81
C LEU A 134 0.44 -2.05 -14.78
N GLY A 135 -0.70 -1.62 -14.22
CA GLY A 135 -1.85 -2.47 -13.95
C GLY A 135 -1.53 -3.57 -12.93
N HIS A 136 -0.68 -3.27 -11.94
CA HIS A 136 -0.20 -4.23 -10.96
C HIS A 136 -1.27 -4.58 -9.92
N ILE A 137 -1.31 -5.85 -9.51
CA ILE A 137 -2.23 -6.33 -8.47
C ILE A 137 -2.02 -5.69 -7.08
N GLU A 138 -0.96 -4.90 -6.86
CA GLU A 138 -0.57 -4.47 -5.51
C GLU A 138 -1.64 -3.61 -4.85
N VAL A 139 -2.35 -2.83 -5.66
CA VAL A 139 -3.51 -2.03 -5.26
C VAL A 139 -4.65 -2.93 -4.76
N VAL A 140 -4.87 -4.07 -5.41
CA VAL A 140 -5.84 -5.09 -5.00
C VAL A 140 -5.39 -5.79 -3.72
N ILE A 141 -4.09 -6.08 -3.56
CA ILE A 141 -3.55 -6.67 -2.33
C ILE A 141 -3.76 -5.72 -1.15
N LEU A 142 -3.44 -4.43 -1.31
CA LEU A 142 -3.72 -3.42 -0.28
C LEU A 142 -5.21 -3.38 0.07
N TRP A 143 -6.07 -3.36 -0.95
CA TRP A 143 -7.52 -3.39 -0.75
C TRP A 143 -7.96 -4.62 0.04
N LEU A 144 -7.49 -5.82 -0.32
CA LEU A 144 -7.81 -7.06 0.37
C LEU A 144 -7.38 -6.99 1.83
N VAL A 145 -6.16 -6.54 2.13
CA VAL A 145 -5.65 -6.45 3.51
C VAL A 145 -6.51 -5.50 4.35
N VAL A 146 -6.84 -4.32 3.83
CA VAL A 146 -7.53 -3.29 4.60
C VAL A 146 -9.05 -3.55 4.67
N PHE A 147 -9.67 -3.90 3.54
CA PHE A 147 -11.12 -3.92 3.37
C PHE A 147 -11.71 -5.29 3.00
N GLY A 148 -10.89 -6.32 2.78
CA GLY A 148 -11.34 -7.62 2.23
C GLY A 148 -12.12 -8.52 3.19
N GLY A 149 -12.44 -8.11 4.43
CA GLY A 149 -13.18 -8.96 5.38
C GLY A 149 -12.50 -10.32 5.60
N LEU A 150 -13.23 -11.41 5.33
CA LEU A 150 -12.67 -12.78 5.36
C LEU A 150 -11.65 -13.02 4.23
N ALA A 151 -11.83 -12.40 3.06
CA ALA A 151 -10.93 -12.54 1.91
C ALA A 151 -9.54 -11.90 2.12
N ARG A 152 -9.32 -11.21 3.26
CA ARG A 152 -7.99 -10.71 3.69
C ARG A 152 -6.88 -11.75 3.57
N GLY A 153 -7.18 -13.02 3.87
CA GLY A 153 -6.22 -14.13 3.78
C GLY A 153 -5.67 -14.34 2.38
N LEU A 154 -6.45 -14.03 1.34
CA LEU A 154 -6.03 -14.14 -0.06
C LEU A 154 -4.87 -13.18 -0.38
N ALA A 155 -4.77 -12.04 0.31
CA ALA A 155 -3.65 -11.14 0.12
C ALA A 155 -2.31 -11.82 0.46
N ALA A 156 -2.23 -12.51 1.59
CA ALA A 156 -1.04 -13.26 2.01
C ALA A 156 -0.77 -14.47 1.11
N LEU A 157 -1.81 -15.07 0.55
CA LEU A 157 -1.67 -16.16 -0.41
C LEU A 157 -1.05 -15.68 -1.74
N ILE A 158 -1.54 -14.56 -2.28
CA ILE A 158 -1.09 -14.00 -3.56
C ILE A 158 0.28 -13.32 -3.41
N LYS A 159 0.49 -12.59 -2.31
CA LYS A 159 1.74 -11.92 -1.95
C LYS A 159 2.11 -12.26 -0.51
N PRO A 160 2.99 -13.26 -0.27
CA PRO A 160 3.35 -13.73 1.07
C PRO A 160 3.78 -12.63 2.06
N TYR A 161 4.43 -11.58 1.59
CA TYR A 161 4.84 -10.45 2.44
C TYR A 161 3.66 -9.64 3.00
N ALA A 162 2.46 -9.72 2.42
CA ALA A 162 1.25 -9.10 2.96
C ALA A 162 0.81 -9.73 4.30
N SER A 163 1.30 -10.93 4.63
CA SER A 163 1.11 -11.55 5.94
C SER A 163 1.63 -10.67 7.08
N LEU A 164 2.68 -9.86 6.86
CA LEU A 164 3.21 -8.94 7.87
C LEU A 164 2.16 -7.91 8.30
N ALA A 165 1.42 -7.34 7.34
CA ALA A 165 0.33 -6.42 7.64
C ALA A 165 -0.85 -7.12 8.35
N LEU A 166 -1.17 -8.36 7.99
CA LEU A 166 -2.21 -9.13 8.70
C LEU A 166 -1.81 -9.48 10.13
N LEU A 167 -0.53 -9.80 10.35
CA LEU A 167 0.05 -10.00 11.68
C LEU A 167 0.01 -8.70 12.51
N ALA A 168 0.30 -7.56 11.88
CA ALA A 168 0.20 -6.24 12.51
C ALA A 168 -1.20 -5.97 13.09
N GLU A 169 -2.22 -6.37 12.34
CA GLU A 169 -3.63 -6.22 12.70
C GLU A 169 -4.19 -7.43 13.48
N ARG A 170 -3.34 -8.40 13.86
CA ARG A 170 -3.71 -9.62 14.59
C ARG A 170 -4.88 -10.39 13.95
N ARG A 171 -4.94 -10.40 12.61
CA ARG A 171 -6.03 -11.04 11.84
C ARG A 171 -5.76 -12.55 11.67
N TRP A 172 -5.65 -13.26 12.79
CA TRP A 172 -5.30 -14.69 12.82
C TRP A 172 -6.25 -15.58 12.01
N HIS A 173 -7.56 -15.27 12.06
CA HIS A 173 -8.57 -15.98 11.26
C HIS A 173 -8.31 -15.85 9.76
N ALA A 174 -7.92 -14.66 9.29
CA ALA A 174 -7.60 -14.44 7.89
C ALA A 174 -6.33 -15.18 7.46
N LEU A 175 -5.32 -15.22 8.33
CA LEU A 175 -4.10 -16.01 8.10
C LEU A 175 -4.41 -17.51 8.04
N ALA A 176 -5.22 -18.02 8.98
CA ALA A 176 -5.66 -19.41 8.99
C ALA A 176 -6.46 -19.76 7.73
N LEU A 177 -7.40 -18.91 7.31
CA LEU A 177 -8.14 -19.11 6.07
C LEU A 177 -7.23 -19.06 4.85
N GLY A 178 -6.28 -18.12 4.81
CA GLY A 178 -5.26 -18.05 3.77
C GLY A 178 -4.44 -19.34 3.67
N LEU A 179 -4.07 -19.94 4.81
CA LEU A 179 -3.39 -21.24 4.87
C LEU A 179 -4.28 -22.37 4.36
N VAL A 180 -5.56 -22.42 4.72
CA VAL A 180 -6.49 -23.43 4.20
C VAL A 180 -6.62 -23.33 2.69
N VAL A 181 -6.79 -22.11 2.16
CA VAL A 181 -6.86 -21.89 0.71
C VAL A 181 -5.53 -22.24 0.04
N PHE A 182 -4.38 -21.89 0.65
CA PHE A 182 -3.06 -22.31 0.17
C PHE A 182 -2.99 -23.83 0.00
N LEU A 183 -3.37 -24.60 1.03
CA LEU A 183 -3.37 -26.06 0.96
C LEU A 183 -4.29 -26.59 -0.14
N ALA A 184 -5.46 -25.96 -0.32
CA ALA A 184 -6.38 -26.30 -1.41
C ALA A 184 -5.81 -26.00 -2.80
N THR A 185 -4.85 -25.07 -2.93
CA THR A 185 -4.21 -24.77 -4.21
C THR A 185 -3.11 -25.76 -4.60
N LEU A 186 -2.56 -26.53 -3.65
CA LEU A 186 -1.46 -27.48 -3.89
C LEU A 186 -1.74 -28.47 -5.04
N PRO A 187 -2.92 -29.12 -5.13
CA PRO A 187 -3.22 -30.04 -6.23
C PRO A 187 -3.67 -29.37 -7.53
N ILE A 188 -3.98 -28.06 -7.51
CA ILE A 188 -4.60 -27.35 -8.64
C ILE A 188 -3.56 -26.52 -9.42
N LEU A 189 -2.69 -25.83 -8.69
CA LEU A 189 -1.75 -24.89 -9.28
C LEU A 189 -0.41 -25.56 -9.63
N PRO A 190 0.38 -25.00 -10.56
CA PRO A 190 1.61 -25.61 -11.07
C PRO A 190 2.79 -25.46 -10.09
N TRP A 191 2.61 -25.91 -8.84
CA TRP A 191 3.62 -25.82 -7.77
C TRP A 191 4.92 -26.54 -8.09
N ARG A 192 4.86 -27.67 -8.80
CA ARG A 192 6.06 -28.40 -9.21
C ARG A 192 6.93 -27.57 -10.14
N LEU A 193 6.34 -27.02 -11.21
CA LEU A 193 7.04 -26.12 -12.14
C LEU A 193 7.59 -24.88 -11.42
N PHE A 194 6.82 -24.28 -10.51
CA PHE A 194 7.31 -23.16 -9.70
C PHE A 194 8.59 -23.49 -8.94
N ILE A 195 8.63 -24.67 -8.29
CA ILE A 195 9.79 -25.12 -7.52
C ILE A 195 10.98 -25.37 -8.45
N ASP A 196 10.74 -26.02 -9.59
CA ASP A 196 11.77 -26.32 -10.58
C ASP A 196 12.39 -25.02 -11.17
N ASP A 197 11.59 -23.96 -11.36
CA ASP A 197 12.03 -22.66 -11.88
C ASP A 197 12.45 -21.64 -10.81
N ILE A 198 12.52 -22.00 -9.52
CA ILE A 198 13.01 -21.10 -8.46
C ILE A 198 14.30 -20.36 -8.83
N PRO A 199 15.33 -20.99 -9.44
CA PRO A 199 16.55 -20.30 -9.85
C PRO A 199 16.28 -19.16 -10.86
N LEU A 200 15.49 -19.42 -11.91
CA LEU A 200 15.12 -18.44 -12.93
C LEU A 200 14.29 -17.29 -12.35
N ILE A 201 13.31 -17.63 -11.50
CA ILE A 201 12.45 -16.67 -10.81
C ILE A 201 13.29 -15.77 -9.91
N SER A 202 14.19 -16.35 -9.12
CA SER A 202 15.06 -15.61 -8.20
C SER A 202 15.99 -14.66 -8.94
N GLU A 203 16.62 -15.13 -10.03
CA GLU A 203 17.50 -14.31 -10.86
C GLU A 203 16.75 -13.12 -11.50
N THR A 204 15.52 -13.35 -11.96
CA THR A 204 14.67 -12.29 -12.48
C THR A 204 14.29 -11.27 -11.41
N ILE A 205 13.90 -11.73 -10.22
CA ILE A 205 13.58 -10.85 -9.10
C ILE A 205 14.81 -10.02 -8.69
N VAL A 206 16.01 -10.60 -8.70
CA VAL A 206 17.26 -9.88 -8.44
C VAL A 206 17.50 -8.78 -9.47
N ARG A 207 17.31 -9.06 -10.77
CA ARG A 207 17.44 -8.06 -11.84
C ARG A 207 16.43 -6.92 -11.71
N GLN A 208 15.22 -7.22 -11.23
CA GLN A 208 14.14 -6.25 -11.06
C GLN A 208 14.18 -5.50 -9.73
N ASN A 209 15.09 -5.87 -8.82
CA ASN A 209 15.23 -5.25 -7.52
C ASN A 209 15.98 -3.91 -7.63
N TYR A 210 15.48 -2.88 -6.95
CA TYR A 210 16.10 -1.55 -6.90
C TYR A 210 17.02 -1.36 -5.68
N GLY A 211 17.35 -2.42 -4.95
CA GLY A 211 18.32 -2.37 -3.85
C GLY A 211 17.79 -1.75 -2.56
N ASP A 212 16.47 -1.76 -2.35
CA ASP A 212 15.83 -1.16 -1.17
C ASP A 212 15.89 -2.06 0.09
N SER A 213 16.19 -3.36 -0.06
CA SER A 213 16.24 -4.31 1.07
C SER A 213 17.43 -4.06 1.99
N ALA A 214 17.16 -4.07 3.29
CA ALA A 214 18.19 -4.06 4.32
C ALA A 214 18.75 -5.47 4.62
N LEU A 215 18.06 -6.57 4.25
CA LEU A 215 18.46 -7.93 4.64
C LEU A 215 19.79 -8.40 4.03
N GLY A 216 20.22 -7.83 2.91
CA GLY A 216 21.50 -8.18 2.27
C GLY A 216 22.74 -7.69 3.04
N ASN A 217 22.58 -6.84 4.05
CA ASN A 217 23.67 -6.28 4.84
C ASN A 217 23.34 -6.37 6.34
N PRO A 218 24.08 -7.14 7.16
CA PRO A 218 23.76 -7.34 8.58
C PRO A 218 23.63 -6.05 9.40
N LEU A 219 24.44 -5.02 9.09
CA LEU A 219 24.38 -3.72 9.79
C LEU A 219 23.11 -2.96 9.42
N LEU A 220 22.77 -2.93 8.12
CA LEU A 220 21.53 -2.29 7.66
C LEU A 220 20.30 -3.04 8.17
N ALA A 221 20.33 -4.38 8.16
CA ALA A 221 19.27 -5.21 8.72
C ALA A 221 19.07 -4.92 10.21
N GLY A 222 20.15 -4.89 11.00
CA GLY A 222 20.09 -4.54 12.42
C GLY A 222 19.47 -3.16 12.66
N ALA A 223 19.91 -2.15 11.89
CA ALA A 223 19.34 -0.80 11.95
C ALA A 223 17.84 -0.79 11.58
N ALA A 224 17.45 -1.52 10.54
CA ALA A 224 16.06 -1.65 10.10
C ALA A 224 15.18 -2.29 11.19
N PHE A 225 15.62 -3.39 11.79
CA PHE A 225 14.88 -4.04 12.89
C PHE A 225 14.70 -3.11 14.08
N ILE A 226 15.76 -2.41 14.51
CA ILE A 226 15.70 -1.47 15.62
C ILE A 226 14.73 -0.32 15.29
N ALA A 227 14.84 0.27 14.10
CA ALA A 227 13.99 1.38 13.69
C ALA A 227 12.51 0.94 13.62
N LEU A 228 12.20 -0.18 12.97
CA LEU A 228 10.85 -0.73 12.87
C LEU A 228 10.27 -1.08 14.25
N ALA A 229 11.05 -1.72 15.14
CA ALA A 229 10.64 -2.04 16.49
C ALA A 229 10.34 -0.77 17.32
N SER A 230 11.13 0.30 17.14
CA SER A 230 10.95 1.57 17.85
C SER A 230 9.66 2.32 17.46
N LEU A 231 9.14 2.05 16.26
CA LEU A 231 7.83 2.57 15.78
C LEU A 231 6.64 1.80 16.37
N GLY A 232 6.90 0.70 17.09
CA GLY A 232 5.90 -0.20 17.66
C GLY A 232 5.47 -1.30 16.70
N LEU A 233 5.06 -2.45 17.25
CA LEU A 233 4.81 -3.69 16.49
C LEU A 233 3.87 -3.50 15.30
N ARG A 234 2.71 -2.87 15.52
CA ARG A 234 1.71 -2.65 14.47
C ARG A 234 2.30 -1.87 13.30
N ARG A 235 2.88 -0.70 13.57
CA ARG A 235 3.42 0.18 12.53
C ARG A 235 4.65 -0.42 11.86
N GLY A 236 5.55 -1.01 12.66
CA GLY A 236 6.75 -1.67 12.16
C GLY A 236 6.42 -2.78 11.17
N LEU A 237 5.44 -3.64 11.46
CA LEU A 237 5.06 -4.73 10.55
C LEU A 237 4.44 -4.24 9.23
N TRP A 238 3.66 -3.15 9.23
CA TRP A 238 3.16 -2.54 7.99
C TRP A 238 4.26 -1.93 7.11
N LEU A 239 5.36 -1.50 7.71
CA LEU A 239 6.52 -0.91 7.02
C LEU A 239 7.60 -1.95 6.72
N ALA A 240 7.46 -3.19 7.20
CA ALA A 240 8.52 -4.18 7.15
C ALA A 240 8.73 -4.74 5.74
N ALA A 241 7.68 -5.01 4.96
CA ALA A 241 7.84 -5.65 3.65
C ALA A 241 8.78 -4.90 2.70
N PRO A 242 8.65 -3.57 2.50
CA PRO A 242 9.58 -2.83 1.62
C PRO A 242 11.02 -2.76 2.13
N LEU A 243 11.27 -3.03 3.41
CA LEU A 243 12.59 -2.93 4.05
C LEU A 243 13.28 -4.28 4.24
N LEU A 244 12.50 -5.31 4.56
CA LEU A 244 13.00 -6.60 5.01
C LEU A 244 12.65 -7.73 4.04
N TRP A 245 11.82 -7.52 3.02
CA TRP A 245 11.68 -8.54 1.99
C TRP A 245 13.02 -8.66 1.24
N PRO A 246 13.50 -9.86 0.85
CA PRO A 246 14.83 -10.02 0.26
C PRO A 246 15.08 -9.15 -0.99
N TYR A 247 14.06 -9.04 -1.84
CA TYR A 247 14.13 -8.31 -3.12
C TYR A 247 12.84 -7.51 -3.33
N PRO A 248 12.67 -6.37 -2.63
CA PRO A 248 11.46 -5.58 -2.70
C PRO A 248 11.46 -4.75 -3.98
N GLN A 249 10.37 -4.83 -4.73
CA GLN A 249 10.15 -3.92 -5.85
C GLN A 249 9.56 -2.60 -5.33
N PRO A 250 9.78 -1.45 -6.01
CA PRO A 250 9.31 -0.15 -5.55
C PRO A 250 7.82 -0.12 -5.20
N ILE A 251 7.01 -0.81 -6.00
CA ILE A 251 5.57 -0.99 -5.83
C ILE A 251 5.16 -1.66 -4.51
N TYR A 252 6.01 -2.46 -3.85
CA TYR A 252 5.65 -3.11 -2.57
C TYR A 252 5.39 -2.08 -1.46
N LYS A 253 5.91 -0.86 -1.61
CA LYS A 253 5.65 0.29 -0.74
C LYS A 253 4.17 0.69 -0.70
N VAL A 254 3.37 0.28 -1.69
CA VAL A 254 1.91 0.49 -1.71
C VAL A 254 1.24 -0.13 -0.49
N LEU A 255 1.67 -1.32 -0.06
CA LEU A 255 1.09 -1.97 1.13
C LEU A 255 1.24 -1.11 2.39
N SER A 256 2.25 -0.27 2.47
CA SER A 256 2.51 0.55 3.64
C SER A 256 1.65 1.82 3.72
N VAL A 257 0.94 2.20 2.65
CA VAL A 257 0.15 3.44 2.56
C VAL A 257 -0.66 3.77 3.82
N PRO A 258 -1.37 2.81 4.45
CA PRO A 258 -2.14 3.11 5.65
C PRO A 258 -1.33 3.52 6.89
N MET A 259 -0.02 3.23 6.93
CA MET A 259 0.89 3.52 8.06
C MET A 259 2.00 4.51 7.72
N LEU A 260 2.03 5.02 6.47
CA LEU A 260 2.99 6.01 6.02
C LEU A 260 2.73 7.36 6.67
N SER A 261 3.80 7.97 7.18
CA SER A 261 3.80 9.39 7.50
C SER A 261 4.15 10.22 6.27
N PRO A 262 3.86 11.54 6.25
CA PRO A 262 4.35 12.43 5.22
C PRO A 262 5.88 12.38 5.05
N LEU A 263 6.63 12.24 6.16
CA LEU A 263 8.09 12.12 6.13
C LEU A 263 8.54 10.85 5.41
N ILE A 264 8.08 9.68 5.85
CA ILE A 264 8.45 8.41 5.20
C ILE A 264 8.01 8.42 3.73
N ALA A 265 6.81 8.91 3.44
CA ALA A 265 6.30 8.93 2.08
C ALA A 265 7.18 9.76 1.12
N VAL A 266 7.76 10.87 1.58
CA VAL A 266 8.73 11.65 0.79
C VAL A 266 10.00 10.85 0.51
N PHE A 267 10.58 10.21 1.53
CA PHE A 267 11.76 9.35 1.33
C PHE A 267 11.46 8.18 0.39
N TRP A 268 10.29 7.58 0.52
CA TRP A 268 9.87 6.39 -0.22
C TRP A 268 9.40 6.70 -1.65
N ALA A 269 9.07 7.96 -1.92
CA ALA A 269 8.79 8.46 -3.26
C ALA A 269 10.05 8.49 -4.13
N VAL A 270 11.23 8.70 -3.56
CA VAL A 270 12.48 8.83 -4.31
C VAL A 270 13.08 7.44 -4.59
N PRO A 271 13.35 7.09 -5.86
CA PRO A 271 13.89 5.78 -6.24
C PRO A 271 15.42 5.71 -6.02
N VAL A 272 15.88 6.06 -4.83
CA VAL A 272 17.29 6.01 -4.45
C VAL A 272 17.51 4.87 -3.45
N PRO A 273 18.46 3.94 -3.71
CA PRO A 273 18.77 2.86 -2.78
C PRO A 273 19.06 3.39 -1.38
N GLY A 274 18.42 2.79 -0.38
CA GLY A 274 18.58 3.17 1.04
C GLY A 274 17.70 4.35 1.48
N ALA A 275 17.06 5.09 0.58
CA ALA A 275 16.10 6.14 0.96
C ALA A 275 14.94 5.56 1.79
N THR A 276 14.52 4.34 1.46
CA THR A 276 13.49 3.60 2.19
C THR A 276 13.85 3.41 3.66
N LEU A 277 15.09 2.95 3.93
CA LEU A 277 15.61 2.76 5.29
C LEU A 277 15.84 4.09 5.99
N ALA A 278 16.43 5.07 5.30
CA ALA A 278 16.68 6.40 5.83
C ALA A 278 15.38 7.05 6.34
N GLY A 279 14.28 6.98 5.58
CA GLY A 279 12.99 7.53 6.01
C GLY A 279 12.48 6.93 7.32
N VAL A 280 12.59 5.60 7.48
CA VAL A 280 12.14 4.90 8.70
C VAL A 280 13.05 5.19 9.89
N ILE A 281 14.37 5.24 9.70
CA ILE A 281 15.33 5.65 10.74
C ILE A 281 15.07 7.09 11.17
N CYS A 282 14.95 8.01 10.21
CA CYS A 282 14.69 9.42 10.48
C CYS A 282 13.41 9.60 11.31
N GLU A 283 12.31 8.94 10.92
CA GLU A 283 11.08 9.01 11.69
C GLU A 283 11.24 8.40 13.10
N ALA A 284 11.84 7.22 13.22
CA ALA A 284 12.10 6.57 14.50
C ALA A 284 12.88 7.49 15.45
N VAL A 285 13.98 8.07 14.97
CA VAL A 285 14.81 9.01 15.73
C VAL A 285 14.02 10.25 16.13
N LEU A 286 13.29 10.88 15.19
CA LEU A 286 12.52 12.09 15.47
C LEU A 286 11.41 11.86 16.49
N LEU A 287 10.74 10.71 16.45
CA LEU A 287 9.75 10.33 17.46
C LEU A 287 10.39 10.14 18.84
N GLN A 288 11.57 9.54 18.92
CA GLN A 288 12.28 9.39 20.20
C GLN A 288 12.79 10.74 20.74
N VAL A 289 13.25 11.63 19.87
CA VAL A 289 13.62 13.01 20.24
C VAL A 289 12.39 13.76 20.74
N ALA A 290 11.26 13.67 20.05
CA ALA A 290 10.01 14.33 20.41
C ALA A 290 9.47 13.90 21.80
N ARG A 291 9.78 12.68 22.25
CA ARG A 291 9.44 12.21 23.61
C ARG A 291 10.27 12.89 24.71
N ARG A 292 11.48 13.35 24.38
CA ARG A 292 12.42 13.94 25.34
C ARG A 292 12.50 15.46 25.25
N ARG A 293 12.21 16.02 24.08
CA ARG A 293 12.38 17.45 23.77
C ARG A 293 11.26 17.93 22.84
N PRO A 294 10.80 19.19 22.99
CA PRO A 294 9.86 19.76 22.05
C PRO A 294 10.51 19.90 20.67
N ILE A 295 9.88 19.34 19.65
CA ILE A 295 10.24 19.56 18.25
C ILE A 295 9.29 20.56 17.59
N PRO A 296 9.74 21.27 16.53
CA PRO A 296 8.90 22.20 15.79
C PRO A 296 7.57 21.56 15.36
N ALA A 297 6.48 22.31 15.50
CA ALA A 297 5.13 21.80 15.21
C ALA A 297 5.01 21.27 13.77
N TRP A 298 5.62 21.96 12.80
CA TRP A 298 5.61 21.55 11.41
C TRP A 298 6.26 20.17 11.20
N LEU A 299 7.34 19.86 11.91
CA LEU A 299 8.02 18.58 11.81
C LEU A 299 7.17 17.47 12.42
N ARG A 300 6.57 17.74 13.58
CA ARG A 300 5.65 16.81 14.27
C ARG A 300 4.45 16.41 13.40
N LEU A 301 3.92 17.33 12.60
CA LEU A 301 2.81 17.08 11.67
C LEU A 301 3.21 16.16 10.50
N GLY A 302 4.50 15.99 10.25
CA GLY A 302 5.03 15.04 9.28
C GLY A 302 5.33 13.66 9.86
N LEU A 303 5.11 13.46 11.15
CA LEU A 303 5.32 12.19 11.85
C LEU A 303 3.97 11.50 12.11
N GLY A 304 3.98 10.18 12.18
CA GLY A 304 2.80 9.35 12.38
C GLY A 304 2.02 9.09 11.08
N PRO A 305 1.14 8.08 11.04
CA PRO A 305 0.34 7.76 9.86
C PRO A 305 -0.49 8.95 9.37
N ALA A 306 -0.42 9.23 8.07
CA ALA A 306 -1.26 10.23 7.40
C ALA A 306 -2.70 9.75 7.22
N ALA A 307 -2.88 8.44 7.04
CA ALA A 307 -4.19 7.83 6.90
C ALA A 307 -4.92 7.82 8.25
N GLN A 308 -6.21 8.11 8.21
CA GLN A 308 -7.08 7.90 9.36
C GLN A 308 -7.65 6.50 9.25
N TRP A 309 -7.14 5.59 10.09
CA TRP A 309 -7.64 4.21 10.10
C TRP A 309 -9.14 4.23 10.44
N PRO A 310 -10.01 3.61 9.63
CA PRO A 310 -11.41 3.46 10.02
C PRO A 310 -11.43 2.67 11.33
N SER A 311 -11.97 3.27 12.39
CA SER A 311 -12.15 2.57 13.68
C SER A 311 -12.84 1.22 13.43
N ASP A 312 -12.57 0.19 14.22
CA ASP A 312 -13.18 -1.15 14.01
C ASP A 312 -14.72 -1.08 13.89
N ARG A 313 -15.38 -0.05 14.44
CA ARG A 313 -16.81 0.24 14.26
C ARG A 313 -17.25 0.58 12.83
N GLN A 314 -16.36 1.07 11.97
CA GLN A 314 -16.65 1.47 10.58
C GLN A 314 -16.31 0.37 9.55
N LEU A 315 -15.63 -0.69 9.97
CA LEU A 315 -15.23 -1.81 9.11
C LEU A 315 -16.18 -3.02 9.20
N ASP A 316 -17.28 -2.89 9.94
CA ASP A 316 -18.34 -3.90 10.04
C ASP A 316 -19.39 -3.64 8.95
N PRO A 317 -19.37 -4.38 7.81
CA PRO A 317 -20.36 -4.20 6.75
C PRO A 317 -21.76 -4.70 7.16
N ASP A 318 -21.88 -5.48 8.24
CA ASP A 318 -23.14 -6.10 8.67
C ASP A 318 -23.91 -5.24 9.68
N ARG A 319 -23.31 -4.14 10.15
CA ARG A 319 -24.00 -3.19 11.03
C ARG A 319 -24.84 -2.25 10.18
N ILE A 320 -26.11 -2.61 9.98
CA ILE A 320 -27.15 -1.70 9.51
C ILE A 320 -27.01 -0.40 10.34
N PRO A 321 -26.85 0.78 9.71
CA PRO A 321 -26.77 2.02 10.45
C PRO A 321 -27.97 2.09 11.38
N GLU A 322 -27.72 2.22 12.69
CA GLU A 322 -28.79 2.49 13.64
C GLU A 322 -29.61 3.64 13.06
N PRO A 323 -30.93 3.48 12.88
CA PRO A 323 -31.75 4.56 12.37
C PRO A 323 -31.47 5.76 13.26
N ALA A 324 -31.12 6.89 12.64
CA ALA A 324 -30.87 8.13 13.35
C ALA A 324 -31.99 8.29 14.38
N PRO A 325 -31.67 8.56 15.66
CA PRO A 325 -32.70 8.68 16.69
C PRO A 325 -33.74 9.63 16.14
N VAL A 326 -34.93 9.07 15.87
CA VAL A 326 -36.06 9.87 15.42
C VAL A 326 -36.18 10.93 16.48
N GLN A 327 -36.05 12.20 16.08
CA GLN A 327 -36.36 13.33 16.96
C GLN A 327 -37.87 13.30 17.18
N GLY A 328 -38.31 12.32 17.97
CA GLY A 328 -39.67 12.11 18.39
C GLY A 328 -39.96 13.19 19.41
N PHE A 329 -40.73 14.17 18.95
CA PHE A 329 -41.64 15.01 19.72
C PHE A 329 -41.46 14.92 21.24
N SER A 330 -40.83 15.95 21.79
CA SER A 330 -40.99 16.33 23.19
C SER A 330 -42.48 16.26 23.57
N SER A 331 -42.84 15.32 24.43
CA SER A 331 -44.17 15.20 25.03
C SER A 331 -44.42 16.26 26.12
N ALA A 332 -43.71 17.40 26.08
CA ALA A 332 -43.96 18.56 26.92
C ALA A 332 -45.14 19.39 26.38
N SER A 333 -46.35 18.80 26.32
CA SER A 333 -47.60 19.57 26.16
C SER A 333 -48.83 18.80 26.65
N ALA A 334 -48.75 18.19 27.83
CA ALA A 334 -49.90 17.53 28.46
C ALA A 334 -50.01 17.73 29.98
N ALA A 335 -49.45 18.82 30.53
CA ALA A 335 -49.50 19.09 31.98
C ALA A 335 -50.28 20.36 32.38
N ASN A 336 -50.96 21.06 31.46
CA ASN A 336 -51.74 22.28 31.79
C ASN A 336 -53.26 22.13 31.62
N ALA A 337 -53.78 20.90 31.65
CA ALA A 337 -55.23 20.67 31.67
C ALA A 337 -55.58 19.65 32.77
N ARG A 338 -55.40 20.05 34.03
CA ARG A 338 -56.13 19.61 35.24
C ARG A 338 -55.38 20.07 36.50
N ARG A 339 -55.68 21.29 36.93
CA ARG A 339 -55.94 21.74 38.32
C ARG A 339 -55.58 23.20 38.49
#